data_AF-A0A3N5E6E1-F1
#
_entry.id   AF-A0A3N5E6E1-F1
#
_cell.length_a   1.000
_cell.length_b   1.000
_cell.length_c   1.000
_cell.angle_alpha   90.00
_cell.angle_beta   90.00
_cell.angle_gamma   90.00
#
_symmetry.space_group_name_H-M   'P 1'
#
loop_
_entity.id
_entity.type
_entity.pdbx_description
1 polymer ?
#
loop_
_entity_poly.entity_id
_entity_poly.type
_entity_poly.pdbx_seq_one_letter_code
_entity_poly.pdbx_strand_id
1 'polypeptide(L)'
;MTAASEATPAPDLHAYDQAPIPLPNRQRMEIFAVVLLGMFLSALDNTIVGTALPVIVTELNGNDVYIWPFTAYLLTATVSGPIWGKTSDIFGRRSIFLLGVSIFLIGSALCGIAQEMWQFIAFRGLQGLGAGALFPVALAIIGDIFAPSERGKYQGFFGAMFGIAFLIGPAIGGLITDNFGWP
;
A
#
# COMPACT_ATOMS: atom_id res chain seq x y z
N MET A 1 41.08 -47.26 22.61
CA MET A 1 40.74 -46.62 21.33
C MET A 1 39.27 -46.86 21.08
N THR A 2 38.40 -46.02 21.64
CA THR A 2 36.95 -46.13 21.50
C THR A 2 36.53 -44.97 20.60
N ALA A 3 36.24 -45.29 19.34
CA ALA A 3 35.74 -44.31 18.38
C ALA A 3 34.37 -43.82 18.87
N ALA A 4 34.30 -42.55 19.27
CA ALA A 4 33.03 -41.88 19.52
C ALA A 4 32.27 -41.83 18.19
N SER A 5 31.13 -42.50 18.14
CA SER A 5 30.16 -42.38 17.06
C SER A 5 29.68 -40.93 17.02
N GLU A 6 30.17 -40.14 16.06
CA GLU A 6 29.61 -38.83 15.73
C GLU A 6 28.16 -39.05 15.27
N ALA A 7 27.22 -38.78 16.18
CA ALA A 7 25.81 -38.75 15.84
C ALA A 7 25.58 -37.59 14.86
N THR A 8 25.10 -37.90 13.66
CA THR A 8 24.67 -36.91 12.68
C THR A 8 23.71 -35.93 13.35
N PRO A 9 23.97 -34.60 13.30
CA PRO A 9 23.09 -33.62 13.93
C PRO A 9 21.67 -33.77 13.37
N ALA A 10 20.66 -33.74 14.24
CA ALA A 10 19.28 -33.74 13.81
C ALA A 10 19.04 -32.54 12.87
N PRO A 11 18.28 -32.72 11.76
CA PRO A 11 17.97 -31.61 10.86
C PRO A 11 17.37 -30.45 11.65
N ASP A 12 17.89 -29.24 11.46
CA ASP A 12 17.32 -28.04 12.07
C ASP A 12 15.94 -27.79 11.45
N LEU A 13 14.90 -28.18 12.17
CA LEU A 13 13.51 -28.07 11.72
C LEU A 13 13.09 -26.59 11.58
N HIS A 14 13.77 -25.66 12.26
CA HIS A 14 13.50 -24.22 12.13
C HIS A 14 13.99 -23.64 10.80
N ALA A 15 14.92 -24.31 10.12
CA ALA A 15 15.42 -23.88 8.81
C ALA A 15 14.39 -24.04 7.69
N TYR A 16 13.43 -24.96 7.83
CA TYR A 16 12.38 -25.20 6.83
C TYR A 16 11.26 -24.14 6.87
N ASP A 17 10.93 -23.61 8.04
CA ASP A 17 9.86 -22.61 8.21
C ASP A 17 10.26 -21.20 7.72
N GLN A 18 11.56 -20.95 7.57
CA GLN A 18 12.09 -19.63 7.20
C GLN A 18 12.62 -19.56 5.77
N ALA A 19 12.58 -20.67 5.03
CA ALA A 19 13.09 -20.72 3.67
C ALA A 19 12.19 -19.86 2.76
N PRO A 20 12.74 -18.82 2.09
CA PRO A 20 11.97 -18.02 1.14
C PRO A 20 11.35 -18.91 0.07
N ILE A 21 10.19 -18.53 -0.45
CA ILE A 21 9.57 -19.26 -1.56
C ILE A 21 10.60 -19.34 -2.70
N PRO A 22 10.96 -20.54 -3.19
CA PRO A 22 12.00 -20.71 -4.20
C PRO A 22 11.50 -20.20 -5.55
N LEU A 23 11.60 -18.89 -5.77
CA LEU A 23 11.26 -18.18 -6.99
C LEU A 23 12.54 -17.78 -7.75
N PRO A 24 12.53 -17.84 -9.09
CA PRO A 24 13.58 -17.23 -9.90
C PRO A 24 13.73 -15.73 -9.57
N ASN A 25 14.96 -15.22 -9.55
CA ASN A 25 15.25 -13.83 -9.20
C ASN A 25 14.43 -12.83 -10.02
N ARG A 26 14.23 -13.10 -11.32
CA ARG A 26 13.41 -12.26 -12.21
C ARG A 26 11.97 -12.14 -11.70
N GLN A 27 11.32 -13.26 -11.38
CA GLN A 27 9.94 -13.27 -10.90
C GLN A 27 9.80 -12.58 -9.54
N ARG A 28 10.81 -12.73 -8.67
CA ARG A 28 10.85 -12.02 -7.38
C ARG A 28 10.89 -10.50 -7.57
N MET A 29 11.72 -10.02 -8.50
CA MET A 29 11.82 -8.60 -8.83
C MET A 29 10.55 -8.06 -9.49
N GLU A 30 9.90 -8.85 -10.36
CA GLU A 30 8.63 -8.49 -10.98
C GLU A 30 7.53 -8.31 -9.92
N ILE A 31 7.40 -9.25 -8.96
CA ILE A 31 6.45 -9.13 -7.84
C ILE A 31 6.76 -7.89 -7.00
N PHE A 32 8.03 -7.68 -6.65
CA PHE A 32 8.46 -6.53 -5.87
C PHE A 32 8.15 -5.20 -6.57
N ALA A 33 8.37 -5.12 -7.88
CA ALA A 33 8.04 -3.95 -8.69
C ALA A 33 6.53 -3.65 -8.68
N VAL A 34 5.67 -4.68 -8.82
CA VAL A 34 4.21 -4.52 -8.75
C VAL A 34 3.78 -4.02 -7.37
N VAL A 35 4.37 -4.56 -6.30
CA VAL A 35 4.09 -4.12 -4.92
C VAL A 35 4.50 -2.66 -4.71
N LEU A 36 5.72 -2.30 -5.13
CA LEU A 36 6.22 -0.93 -5.08
C LEU A 36 5.33 0.03 -5.88
N LEU A 37 4.87 -0.36 -7.06
CA LEU A 37 4.02 0.48 -7.90
C LEU A 37 2.65 0.71 -7.25
N GLY A 38 2.03 -0.32 -6.69
CA GLY A 38 0.76 -0.18 -5.97
C GLY A 38 0.89 0.73 -4.75
N MET A 39 1.98 0.57 -3.99
CA MET A 39 2.32 1.45 -2.87
C MET A 39 2.58 2.89 -3.31
N PHE A 40 3.31 3.08 -4.40
CA PHE A 40 3.62 4.40 -4.97
C PHE A 40 2.36 5.14 -5.36
N LEU A 41 1.41 4.45 -6.01
CA LEU A 41 0.15 5.05 -6.42
C LEU A 41 -0.66 5.55 -5.21
N SER A 42 -0.67 4.79 -4.12
CA SER A 42 -1.35 5.20 -2.88
C SER A 42 -0.65 6.36 -2.17
N ALA A 43 0.68 6.41 -2.21
CA ALA A 43 1.44 7.53 -1.71
C ALA A 43 1.17 8.81 -2.54
N LEU A 44 1.16 8.69 -3.86
CA LEU A 44 0.91 9.78 -4.80
C LEU A 44 -0.51 10.34 -4.68
N ASP A 45 -1.51 9.50 -4.44
CA ASP A 45 -2.88 9.96 -4.18
C ASP A 45 -2.97 10.86 -2.95
N ASN A 46 -2.36 10.46 -1.83
CA ASN A 46 -2.41 11.27 -0.61
C ASN A 46 -1.73 12.63 -0.77
N THR A 47 -0.67 12.68 -1.57
CA THR A 47 0.05 13.93 -1.83
C THR A 47 -0.73 14.85 -2.76
N ILE A 48 -1.32 14.32 -3.83
CA ILE A 48 -2.20 15.07 -4.73
C ILE A 48 -3.38 15.65 -3.94
N VAL A 49 -4.11 14.80 -3.21
CA VAL A 49 -5.26 15.23 -2.41
C VAL A 49 -4.84 16.27 -1.38
N GLY A 50 -3.66 16.12 -0.76
CA GLY A 50 -3.13 17.10 0.18
C GLY A 50 -2.93 18.49 -0.43
N THR A 51 -2.43 18.55 -1.66
CA THR A 51 -2.24 19.82 -2.36
C THR A 51 -3.51 20.38 -2.97
N ALA A 52 -4.42 19.52 -3.43
CA ALA A 52 -5.66 19.93 -4.07
C ALA A 52 -6.76 20.27 -3.06
N LEU A 53 -6.67 19.81 -1.80
CA LEU A 53 -7.73 19.93 -0.81
C LEU A 53 -8.35 21.33 -0.69
N PRO A 54 -7.59 22.44 -0.65
CA PRO A 54 -8.19 23.78 -0.59
C PRO A 54 -9.13 24.08 -1.76
N VAL A 55 -8.75 23.66 -2.97
CA VAL A 55 -9.57 23.80 -4.19
C VAL A 55 -10.79 22.89 -4.11
N ILE A 56 -10.60 21.61 -3.77
CA ILE A 56 -11.68 20.62 -3.60
C ILE A 56 -12.75 21.16 -2.65
N VAL A 57 -12.34 21.65 -1.49
CA VAL A 57 -13.27 22.13 -0.45
C VAL A 57 -14.02 23.37 -0.92
N THR A 58 -13.35 24.25 -1.66
CA THR A 58 -13.97 25.46 -2.20
C THR A 58 -15.01 25.13 -3.27
N GLU A 59 -14.69 24.23 -4.20
CA GLU A 59 -15.57 23.86 -5.31
C GLU A 59 -16.74 22.98 -4.87
N LEU A 60 -16.53 22.10 -3.89
CA LEU A 60 -17.57 21.21 -3.34
C LEU A 60 -18.32 21.81 -2.14
N ASN A 61 -18.15 23.11 -1.85
CA ASN A 61 -18.78 23.83 -0.73
C ASN A 61 -18.62 23.15 0.64
N GLY A 62 -17.44 22.60 0.91
CA GLY A 62 -17.16 21.67 2.01
C GLY A 62 -16.51 22.25 3.26
N ASN A 63 -16.51 23.58 3.47
CA ASN A 63 -15.66 24.26 4.45
C ASN A 63 -15.80 23.73 5.87
N ASP A 64 -17.02 23.42 6.31
CA ASP A 64 -17.31 22.90 7.66
C ASP A 64 -16.70 21.51 7.91
N VAL A 65 -16.34 20.79 6.84
CA VAL A 65 -15.82 19.43 6.89
C VAL A 65 -14.45 19.29 6.23
N TYR A 66 -13.66 20.37 6.18
CA TYR A 66 -12.35 20.45 5.52
C TYR A 66 -11.44 19.23 5.75
N ILE A 67 -11.31 18.74 6.99
CA ILE A 67 -10.38 17.66 7.34
C ILE A 67 -10.97 16.24 7.18
N TRP A 68 -12.29 16.12 7.04
CA TRP A 68 -12.96 14.82 6.99
C TRP A 68 -12.52 13.90 5.86
N PRO A 69 -12.13 14.37 4.65
CA PRO A 69 -11.59 13.51 3.61
C PRO A 69 -10.35 12.73 4.04
N PHE A 70 -9.47 13.36 4.82
CA PHE A 70 -8.30 12.69 5.40
C PHE A 70 -8.72 11.76 6.53
N THR A 71 -9.56 12.24 7.46
CA THR A 71 -10.03 11.45 8.60
C THR A 71 -10.73 10.16 8.17
N ALA A 72 -11.65 10.24 7.20
CA ALA A 72 -12.39 9.07 6.71
C ALA A 72 -11.46 8.05 6.04
N TYR A 73 -10.52 8.52 5.22
CA TYR A 73 -9.50 7.67 4.59
C TYR A 73 -8.63 6.97 5.62
N LEU A 74 -8.07 7.72 6.57
CA LEU A 74 -7.19 7.18 7.62
C LEU A 74 -7.93 6.20 8.55
N LEU A 75 -9.16 6.53 8.95
CA LEU A 75 -9.99 5.69 9.80
C LEU A 75 -10.25 4.33 9.13
N THR A 76 -10.74 4.35 7.90
CA THR A 76 -11.07 3.13 7.15
C THR A 76 -9.82 2.32 6.81
N ALA A 77 -8.72 2.96 6.42
CA ALA A 77 -7.44 2.28 6.18
C ALA A 77 -6.89 1.62 7.45
N THR A 78 -6.98 2.30 8.59
CA THR A 78 -6.50 1.78 9.88
C THR A 78 -7.33 0.59 10.35
N VAL A 79 -8.67 0.69 10.26
CA VAL A 79 -9.58 -0.38 10.69
C VAL A 79 -9.48 -1.59 9.77
N SER A 80 -9.32 -1.38 8.46
CA SER A 80 -9.25 -2.47 7.48
C SER A 80 -7.87 -3.16 7.42
N GLY A 81 -6.79 -2.48 7.80
CA GLY A 81 -5.43 -3.03 7.71
C GLY A 81 -5.23 -4.40 8.36
N PRO A 82 -5.60 -4.59 9.65
CA PRO A 82 -5.50 -5.90 10.29
C PRO A 82 -6.37 -6.98 9.64
N ILE A 83 -7.55 -6.59 9.13
CA ILE A 83 -8.48 -7.48 8.44
C ILE A 83 -7.81 -7.99 7.16
N TRP A 84 -7.27 -7.10 6.33
CA TRP A 84 -6.56 -7.47 5.11
C TRP A 84 -5.33 -8.31 5.38
N GLY A 85 -4.56 -8.01 6.43
CA GLY A 85 -3.43 -8.82 6.85
C GLY A 85 -3.83 -10.28 7.06
N LYS A 86 -4.79 -10.51 7.95
CA LYS A 86 -5.29 -11.86 8.27
C LYS A 86 -5.94 -12.54 7.06
N THR A 87 -6.74 -11.82 6.28
CA THR A 87 -7.38 -12.37 5.08
C THR A 87 -6.33 -12.76 4.03
N SER A 88 -5.23 -12.01 3.92
CA SER A 88 -4.14 -12.32 2.99
C SER A 88 -3.32 -13.55 3.40
N ASP A 89 -3.27 -13.89 4.69
CA ASP A 89 -2.68 -15.16 5.15
C ASP A 89 -3.50 -16.36 4.66
N ILE A 90 -4.84 -16.22 4.65
CA ILE A 90 -5.79 -17.32 4.37
C ILE A 90 -6.02 -17.50 2.87
N PHE A 91 -6.29 -16.42 2.14
CA PHE A 91 -6.66 -16.45 0.73
C PHE A 91 -5.49 -16.19 -0.23
N GLY A 92 -4.30 -15.96 0.32
CA GLY A 92 -3.07 -15.70 -0.43
C GLY A 92 -2.80 -14.22 -0.67
N ARG A 93 -1.51 -13.84 -0.55
CA ARG A 93 -1.04 -12.45 -0.66
C ARG A 93 -1.40 -11.78 -1.96
N ARG A 94 -1.16 -12.47 -3.09
CA ARG A 94 -1.33 -11.91 -4.44
C ARG A 94 -2.77 -11.44 -4.68
N SER A 95 -3.74 -12.31 -4.39
CA SER A 95 -5.15 -12.03 -4.66
C SER A 95 -5.66 -10.88 -3.79
N ILE A 96 -5.29 -10.86 -2.51
CA ILE A 96 -5.71 -9.81 -1.59
C ILE A 96 -5.02 -8.47 -1.90
N PHE A 97 -3.74 -8.47 -2.26
CA PHE A 97 -3.06 -7.25 -2.68
C PHE A 97 -3.73 -6.64 -3.93
N LEU A 98 -4.00 -7.45 -4.96
CA LEU A 98 -4.67 -6.99 -6.18
C LEU A 98 -6.11 -6.52 -5.92
N LEU A 99 -6.84 -7.18 -5.02
CA LEU A 99 -8.15 -6.73 -4.59
C LEU A 99 -8.08 -5.36 -3.90
N GLY A 100 -7.13 -5.17 -2.98
CA GLY A 100 -6.90 -3.89 -2.31
C GLY A 100 -6.55 -2.77 -3.29
N VAL A 101 -5.64 -3.04 -4.24
CA VAL A 101 -5.32 -2.10 -5.33
C VAL A 101 -6.56 -1.78 -6.17
N SER A 102 -7.40 -2.77 -6.48
CA SER A 102 -8.61 -2.56 -7.28
C SER A 102 -9.63 -1.68 -6.56
N ILE A 103 -9.88 -1.94 -5.27
CA ILE A 103 -10.77 -1.11 -4.43
C ILE A 103 -10.22 0.31 -4.33
N PHE A 104 -8.91 0.45 -4.15
CA PHE A 104 -8.24 1.75 -4.10
C PHE A 104 -8.41 2.52 -5.41
N LEU A 105 -8.21 1.87 -6.56
CA LEU A 105 -8.38 2.49 -7.88
C LEU A 105 -9.83 2.92 -8.14
N ILE A 106 -10.80 2.09 -7.79
CA ILE A 106 -12.22 2.42 -7.90
C ILE A 106 -12.56 3.62 -7.01
N GLY A 107 -12.11 3.61 -5.75
CA GLY A 107 -12.28 4.73 -4.83
C GLY A 107 -11.65 6.03 -5.36
N SER A 108 -10.46 5.94 -5.94
CA SER A 108 -9.76 7.07 -6.56
C SER A 108 -10.54 7.65 -7.73
N ALA A 109 -11.03 6.81 -8.64
CA ALA A 109 -11.85 7.23 -9.77
C ALA A 109 -13.16 7.88 -9.31
N LEU A 110 -13.80 7.33 -8.28
CA LEU A 110 -15.01 7.90 -7.69
C LEU A 110 -14.74 9.27 -7.05
N CYS A 111 -13.60 9.45 -6.36
CA CYS A 111 -13.21 10.74 -5.80
C CYS A 111 -13.06 11.83 -6.87
N GLY A 112 -12.55 11.48 -8.06
CA GLY A 112 -12.40 12.40 -9.18
C GLY A 112 -13.67 12.72 -9.96
N ILE A 113 -14.84 12.19 -9.56
CA ILE A 113 -16.15 12.53 -10.14
C ILE A 113 -17.15 12.96 -9.05
N ALA A 114 -16.64 13.27 -7.85
CA ALA A 114 -17.48 13.63 -6.72
C ALA A 114 -18.05 15.04 -6.91
N GLN A 115 -19.37 15.17 -6.83
CA GLN A 115 -20.06 16.45 -7.05
C GLN A 115 -20.36 17.21 -5.76
N GLU A 116 -20.26 16.52 -4.61
CA GLU A 116 -20.57 17.05 -3.29
C GLU A 116 -19.49 16.64 -2.28
N MET A 117 -19.20 17.50 -1.30
CA MET A 117 -18.14 17.23 -0.32
C MET A 117 -18.40 15.94 0.47
N TRP A 118 -19.65 15.68 0.85
CA TRP A 118 -20.02 14.44 1.55
C TRP A 118 -19.79 13.19 0.70
N GLN A 119 -20.05 13.29 -0.61
CA GLN A 119 -19.78 12.21 -1.56
C GLN A 119 -18.28 11.96 -1.67
N PHE A 120 -17.48 13.02 -1.77
CA PHE A 120 -16.02 12.94 -1.77
C PHE A 120 -15.49 12.27 -0.49
N ILE A 121 -15.99 12.66 0.69
CA ILE A 121 -15.62 12.03 1.97
C ILE A 121 -15.97 10.54 2.00
N ALA A 122 -17.16 10.17 1.52
CA ALA A 122 -17.59 8.77 1.46
C ALA A 122 -16.69 7.94 0.52
N PHE A 123 -16.35 8.49 -0.65
CA PHE A 123 -15.44 7.86 -1.59
C PHE A 123 -14.01 7.75 -1.06
N ARG A 124 -13.53 8.74 -0.30
CA ARG A 124 -12.25 8.65 0.43
C ARG A 124 -12.28 7.55 1.49
N GLY A 125 -13.40 7.35 2.17
CA GLY A 125 -13.61 6.20 3.05
C GLY A 125 -13.52 4.86 2.29
N LEU A 126 -14.19 4.74 1.14
CA LEU A 126 -14.10 3.54 0.30
C LEU A 126 -12.67 3.29 -0.20
N GLN A 127 -11.99 4.34 -0.65
CA GLN A 127 -10.61 4.30 -1.10
C GLN A 127 -9.65 3.87 0.02
N GLY A 128 -9.90 4.37 1.24
CA GLY A 128 -9.15 4.02 2.45
C GLY A 128 -9.24 2.53 2.78
N LEU A 129 -10.40 1.89 2.54
CA LEU A 129 -10.52 0.43 2.67
C LEU A 129 -9.54 -0.31 1.75
N GLY A 130 -9.37 0.14 0.51
CA GLY A 130 -8.38 -0.45 -0.41
C GLY A 130 -6.94 -0.15 0.04
N ALA A 131 -6.67 1.09 0.46
CA ALA A 131 -5.37 1.53 0.93
C ALA A 131 -4.87 0.75 2.17
N GLY A 132 -5.77 0.39 3.08
CA GLY A 132 -5.44 -0.39 4.27
C GLY A 132 -4.82 -1.75 3.95
N ALA A 133 -5.08 -2.32 2.77
CA ALA A 133 -4.47 -3.57 2.33
C ALA A 133 -3.01 -3.38 1.87
N LEU A 134 -2.66 -2.23 1.30
CA LEU A 134 -1.44 -2.08 0.51
C LEU A 134 -0.19 -2.25 1.36
N PHE A 135 -0.04 -1.48 2.43
CA PHE A 135 1.18 -1.50 3.23
C PHE A 135 1.38 -2.79 4.04
N PRO A 136 0.38 -3.31 4.79
CA PRO A 136 0.54 -4.54 5.54
C PRO A 136 0.80 -5.76 4.64
N VAL A 137 0.05 -5.88 3.53
CA VAL A 137 0.22 -7.01 2.60
C VAL A 137 1.53 -6.88 1.82
N ALA A 138 1.98 -5.66 1.48
CA ALA A 138 3.30 -5.43 0.89
C ALA A 138 4.44 -5.91 1.80
N LEU A 139 4.39 -5.58 3.10
CA LEU A 139 5.37 -6.05 4.07
C LEU A 139 5.37 -7.58 4.19
N ALA A 140 4.18 -8.18 4.18
CA ALA A 140 4.03 -9.64 4.21
C ALA A 140 4.61 -10.30 2.95
N ILE A 141 4.33 -9.75 1.75
CA ILE A 141 4.90 -10.24 0.47
C ILE A 141 6.43 -10.20 0.50
N ILE A 142 7.03 -9.10 1.00
CA ILE A 142 8.49 -9.02 1.16
C ILE A 142 8.99 -10.10 2.12
N GLY A 143 8.26 -10.34 3.20
CA GLY A 143 8.52 -11.42 4.15
C GLY A 143 8.57 -12.79 3.48
N ASP A 144 7.62 -13.06 2.59
CA ASP A 144 7.45 -14.37 1.95
C ASP A 144 8.50 -14.63 0.85
N ILE A 145 8.96 -13.60 0.13
CA ILE A 145 9.83 -13.77 -1.05
C ILE A 145 11.31 -13.44 -0.82
N PHE A 146 11.66 -12.74 0.27
CA PHE A 146 13.04 -12.38 0.60
C PHE A 146 13.51 -12.97 1.92
N ALA A 147 14.78 -13.38 1.96
CA ALA A 147 15.43 -13.86 3.17
C ALA A 147 15.47 -12.75 4.25
N PRO A 148 15.36 -13.08 5.54
CA PRO A 148 15.34 -12.10 6.63
C PRO A 148 16.45 -11.05 6.58
N SER A 149 17.66 -11.45 6.17
CA SER A 149 18.83 -10.56 6.02
C SER A 149 18.69 -9.52 4.90
N GLU A 150 17.89 -9.78 3.88
CA GLU A 150 17.68 -8.89 2.74
C GLU A 150 16.45 -8.00 2.89
N ARG A 151 15.48 -8.37 3.74
CA ARG A 151 14.19 -7.66 3.88
C ARG A 151 14.38 -6.18 4.17
N GLY A 152 15.34 -5.81 5.02
CA GLY A 152 15.64 -4.40 5.33
C GLY A 152 16.08 -3.60 4.10
N LYS A 153 16.89 -4.19 3.20
CA LYS A 153 17.29 -3.57 1.94
C LYS A 153 16.07 -3.28 1.06
N TYR A 154 15.17 -4.25 0.92
CA TYR A 154 13.97 -4.11 0.07
C TYR A 154 12.92 -3.18 0.68
N GLN A 155 12.74 -3.21 2.00
CA GLN A 155 11.90 -2.24 2.72
C GLN A 155 12.47 -0.82 2.62
N GLY A 156 13.80 -0.65 2.51
CA GLY A 156 14.43 0.65 2.27
C GLY A 156 13.96 1.34 0.98
N PHE A 157 13.61 0.58 -0.07
CA PHE A 157 13.04 1.16 -1.29
C PHE A 157 11.67 1.80 -1.07
N PHE A 158 10.91 1.39 -0.05
CA PHE A 158 9.67 2.08 0.30
C PHE A 158 9.95 3.53 0.70
N GLY A 159 11.02 3.78 1.46
CA GLY A 159 11.43 5.14 1.80
C GLY A 159 11.77 5.98 0.56
N ALA A 160 12.54 5.42 -0.38
CA ALA A 160 12.87 6.10 -1.63
C ALA A 160 11.61 6.40 -2.47
N MET A 161 10.70 5.44 -2.57
CA MET A 161 9.43 5.56 -3.26
C MET A 161 8.54 6.65 -2.63
N PHE A 162 8.41 6.69 -1.30
CA PHE A 162 7.68 7.74 -0.60
C PHE A 162 8.32 9.12 -0.83
N GLY A 163 9.65 9.21 -0.81
CA GLY A 163 10.37 10.45 -1.13
C GLY A 163 10.08 10.95 -2.54
N ILE A 164 10.07 10.05 -3.54
CA ILE A 164 9.70 10.39 -4.92
C ILE A 164 8.24 10.83 -4.99
N ALA A 165 7.32 10.14 -4.31
CA ALA A 165 5.91 10.50 -4.29
C ALA A 165 5.66 11.88 -3.65
N PHE A 166 6.41 12.23 -2.60
CA PHE A 166 6.35 13.56 -1.98
C PHE A 166 6.89 14.68 -2.87
N LEU A 167 7.83 14.37 -3.78
CA LEU A 167 8.33 15.35 -4.73
C LEU A 167 7.38 15.52 -5.92
N ILE A 168 6.91 14.42 -6.49
CA ILE A 168 6.11 14.42 -7.73
C ILE A 168 4.65 14.78 -7.45
N GLY A 169 4.11 14.32 -6.33
CA GLY A 169 2.71 14.47 -5.97
C GLY A 169 2.20 15.91 -6.00
N PRO A 170 2.83 16.84 -5.25
CA PRO A 170 2.45 18.25 -5.27
C PRO A 170 2.49 18.89 -6.66
N ALA A 171 3.48 18.54 -7.47
CA ALA A 171 3.60 19.06 -8.83
C ALA A 171 2.42 18.59 -9.70
N ILE A 172 2.05 17.30 -9.61
CA ILE A 172 0.89 16.78 -10.34
C ILE A 172 -0.41 17.38 -9.79
N GLY A 173 -0.58 17.45 -8.47
CA GLY A 173 -1.77 17.99 -7.84
C GLY A 173 -2.03 19.44 -8.21
N GLY A 174 -0.99 20.27 -8.16
CA GLY A 174 -1.06 21.67 -8.61
C GLY A 174 -1.39 21.77 -10.11
N LEU A 175 -0.74 20.98 -10.97
CA LEU A 175 -1.05 20.97 -12.40
C LEU A 175 -2.51 20.58 -12.70
N ILE A 176 -3.08 19.64 -11.95
CA ILE A 176 -4.48 19.24 -12.09
C ILE A 176 -5.38 20.41 -11.71
N THR A 177 -5.19 20.98 -10.51
CA THR A 177 -6.06 22.06 -10.02
C THR A 177 -5.92 23.34 -10.83
N ASP A 178 -4.73 23.69 -11.28
CA ASP A 178 -4.45 24.94 -11.99
C ASP A 178 -4.99 24.94 -13.43
N ASN A 179 -5.07 23.77 -14.08
CA ASN A 179 -5.49 23.67 -15.49
C ASN A 179 -6.91 23.14 -15.69
N PHE A 180 -7.37 22.25 -14.81
CA PHE A 180 -8.64 21.53 -15.00
C PHE A 180 -9.69 21.85 -13.93
N GLY A 181 -9.31 22.54 -12.83
CA GLY A 181 -10.14 22.64 -11.64
C GLY A 181 -10.29 21.29 -10.95
N TRP A 182 -11.18 21.20 -9.96
CA TRP A 182 -11.63 19.92 -9.45
C TRP A 182 -12.89 19.46 -10.21
N PRO A 183 -12.81 18.38 -11.02
CA PRO A 183 -13.96 17.91 -11.81
C PRO A 183 -15.14 17.40 -10.98
#